data_AF-A0A1V9X968-F1
#
_entry.id   AF-A0A1V9X968-F1
#
_cell.length_a   1.000
_cell.length_b   1.000
_cell.length_c   1.000
_cell.angle_alpha   90.00
_cell.angle_beta   90.00
_cell.angle_gamma   90.00
#
_symmetry.space_group_name_H-M   'P 1'
#
loop_
_entity.id
_entity.type
_entity.pdbx_description
1 polymer ?
#
loop_
_entity_poly.entity_id
_entity_poly.type
_entity_poly.pdbx_seq_one_letter_code
_entity_poly.pdbx_strand_id
1 'polypeptide(L)'
;MSGCSVWGLTVEEYFPNFFPPYLLGVCYVFTEEALNQIHDHLFDSPFLFLEDVYITGITAGRAGITRYQMPEGLTINDQSANTVPNSAKNLFAQSDCNLGAQRGFWSAVNKYES
;
A
#
# COMPACT_ATOMS: atom_id res chain seq x y z
N MET A 1 3.49 -1.07 31.94
CA MET A 1 2.31 -0.84 31.10
C MET A 1 2.71 -1.13 29.67
N SER A 2 2.47 -2.36 29.20
CA SER A 2 2.68 -2.74 27.81
C SER A 2 1.38 -2.56 27.04
N GLY A 3 1.44 -1.89 25.89
CA GLY A 3 0.45 -2.10 24.83
C GLY A 3 -0.50 -0.95 24.57
N CYS A 4 0.00 0.15 24.01
CA CYS A 4 -0.76 0.82 22.96
C CYS A 4 0.06 0.62 21.68
N SER A 5 -0.51 -0.05 20.67
CA SER A 5 0.17 -0.20 19.38
C SER A 5 0.36 1.18 18.74
N VAL A 6 1.40 1.36 17.92
CA VAL A 6 1.59 2.58 17.11
C VAL A 6 0.42 2.85 16.13
N TRP A 7 -0.53 1.92 16.05
CA TRP A 7 -1.73 1.93 15.23
C TRP A 7 -3.03 2.11 16.03
N GLY A 8 -2.96 2.33 17.35
CA GLY A 8 -4.14 2.50 18.19
C GLY A 8 -4.83 3.84 17.94
N LEU A 9 -6.16 3.83 17.86
CA LEU A 9 -7.00 5.03 17.75
C LEU A 9 -7.89 5.17 18.99
N THR A 10 -8.14 6.40 19.41
CA THR A 10 -9.22 6.69 20.36
C THR A 10 -10.56 6.84 19.63
N VAL A 11 -11.67 6.76 20.38
CA VAL A 11 -13.02 6.97 19.83
C VAL A 11 -13.19 8.39 19.31
N GLU A 12 -12.49 9.36 19.89
CA GLU A 12 -12.47 10.75 19.44
C GLU A 12 -11.75 10.91 18.10
N GLU A 13 -10.68 10.14 17.85
CA GLU A 13 -9.95 10.13 16.58
C GLU A 13 -10.72 9.40 15.48
N TYR A 14 -11.42 8.32 15.83
CA TYR A 14 -12.25 7.56 14.90
C TYR A 14 -13.43 6.91 15.62
N PHE A 15 -14.62 7.50 15.44
CA PHE A 15 -15.84 7.04 16.10
C PHE A 15 -16.35 5.66 15.64
N PRO A 16 -16.30 5.28 14.34
CA PRO A 16 -16.82 3.98 13.92
C PRO A 16 -16.01 2.82 14.51
N ASN A 17 -16.70 1.71 14.81
CA ASN A 17 -16.06 0.52 15.37
C ASN A 17 -15.26 -0.30 14.33
N PHE A 18 -15.45 -0.04 13.04
CA PHE A 18 -14.80 -0.76 11.95
C PHE A 18 -14.40 0.19 10.84
N PHE A 19 -13.23 -0.04 10.26
CA PHE A 19 -12.81 0.66 9.04
C PHE A 19 -13.66 0.23 7.84
N PRO A 20 -13.91 1.14 6.87
CA PRO A 20 -14.50 0.75 5.59
C PRO A 20 -13.53 -0.18 4.84
N PRO A 21 -13.98 -0.92 3.80
CA PRO A 21 -13.07 -1.70 2.97
C PRO A 21 -11.94 -0.82 2.40
N TYR A 22 -10.69 -1.18 2.69
CA TYR A 22 -9.48 -0.45 2.30
C TYR A 22 -8.43 -1.42 1.73
N LEU A 23 -7.42 -0.88 1.04
CA LEU A 23 -6.24 -1.63 0.59
C LEU A 23 -5.15 -1.48 1.65
N LEU A 24 -4.61 -2.61 2.13
CA LEU A 24 -3.51 -2.65 3.08
C LEU A 24 -2.23 -3.05 2.35
N GLY A 25 -1.12 -2.35 2.57
CA GLY A 25 0.19 -2.88 2.21
C GLY A 25 1.21 -1.84 1.78
N VAL A 26 2.32 -2.31 1.23
CA VAL A 26 3.48 -1.49 0.87
C VAL A 26 3.24 -0.58 -0.34
N CYS A 27 2.21 -0.87 -1.15
CA CYS A 27 1.88 -0.11 -2.34
C CYS A 27 0.46 -0.42 -2.83
N TYR A 28 -0.08 0.51 -3.61
CA TYR A 28 -1.31 0.38 -4.38
C TYR A 28 -1.17 1.13 -5.70
N VAL A 29 -2.01 0.80 -6.68
CA VAL A 29 -2.00 1.42 -8.01
C VAL A 29 -3.32 2.14 -8.24
N PHE A 30 -3.24 3.36 -8.76
CA PHE A 30 -4.41 4.13 -9.19
C PHE A 30 -4.40 4.31 -10.70
N THR A 31 -5.59 4.38 -11.29
CA THR A 31 -5.76 5.07 -12.57
C THR A 31 -5.70 6.57 -12.32
N GLU A 32 -5.37 7.36 -13.35
CA GLU A 32 -5.38 8.82 -13.27
C GLU A 32 -6.76 9.35 -12.84
N GLU A 33 -7.83 8.77 -13.38
CA GLU A 33 -9.21 9.13 -13.03
C GLU A 33 -9.52 8.88 -11.55
N ALA A 34 -9.09 7.75 -10.98
CA ALA A 34 -9.27 7.47 -9.56
C ALA A 34 -8.45 8.45 -8.70
N LEU A 35 -7.23 8.80 -9.12
CA LEU A 35 -6.39 9.76 -8.40
C LEU A 35 -7.03 11.15 -8.36
N ASN A 36 -7.59 11.62 -9.48
CA ASN A 36 -8.26 12.91 -9.55
C ASN A 36 -9.48 12.95 -8.61
N GLN A 37 -10.30 11.89 -8.61
CA GLN A 37 -11.44 11.79 -7.71
C GLN A 37 -11.03 11.73 -6.23
N ILE A 38 -9.94 11.03 -5.89
CA ILE A 38 -9.38 11.04 -4.54
C ILE A 38 -8.97 12.46 -4.15
N HIS A 39 -8.28 13.17 -5.03
CA HIS A 39 -7.83 14.53 -4.77
C HIS A 39 -9.00 15.48 -4.49
N ASP A 40 -10.08 15.40 -5.28
CA ASP A 40 -11.27 16.24 -5.12
C ASP A 40 -11.98 16.01 -3.77
N HIS A 41 -11.88 14.81 -3.21
CA HIS A 41 -12.51 14.43 -1.94
C HIS A 41 -11.54 14.35 -0.75
N LEU A 42 -10.26 14.68 -0.95
CA LEU A 42 -9.19 14.37 -0.01
C LEU A 42 -9.39 15.02 1.36
N PHE A 43 -10.07 16.15 1.43
CA PHE A 43 -10.26 16.94 2.64
C PHE A 43 -11.70 16.96 3.17
N ASP A 44 -12.59 16.16 2.58
CA ASP A 44 -13.98 16.10 3.05
C ASP A 44 -14.10 15.41 4.41
N SER A 45 -13.10 14.58 4.76
CA SER A 45 -13.07 13.78 5.99
C SER A 45 -12.15 14.41 7.03
N PRO A 46 -12.45 14.23 8.34
CA PRO A 46 -11.45 14.49 9.38
C PRO A 46 -10.18 13.68 9.13
N PHE A 47 -9.03 14.32 9.37
CA PHE A 47 -7.72 13.69 9.24
C PHE A 47 -7.63 12.40 10.06
N LEU A 48 -7.06 11.36 9.45
CA LEU A 48 -6.70 10.10 10.11
C LEU A 48 -5.27 9.74 9.69
N PHE A 49 -4.40 9.43 10.66
CA PHE A 49 -2.99 9.19 10.37
C PHE A 49 -2.71 7.84 9.68
N LEU A 50 -3.66 6.90 9.73
CA LEU A 50 -3.61 5.63 9.01
C LEU A 50 -3.93 5.90 7.54
N GLU A 51 -2.91 6.13 6.72
CA GLU A 51 -3.09 6.61 5.34
C GLU A 51 -3.82 5.60 4.45
N ASP A 52 -3.53 4.31 4.59
CA ASP A 52 -4.22 3.21 3.91
C ASP A 52 -5.74 3.29 4.14
N VAL A 53 -6.14 3.50 5.39
CA VAL A 53 -7.54 3.64 5.79
C VAL A 53 -8.12 4.98 5.30
N TYR A 54 -7.36 6.07 5.43
CA TYR A 54 -7.81 7.40 5.07
C TYR A 54 -8.04 7.52 3.56
N ILE A 55 -7.01 7.24 2.76
CA ILE A 55 -7.01 7.42 1.31
C ILE A 55 -7.85 6.33 0.63
N THR A 56 -7.52 5.06 0.88
CA THR A 56 -8.13 3.95 0.14
C THR A 56 -9.41 3.43 0.79
N GLY A 57 -9.64 3.70 2.07
CA GLY A 57 -10.89 3.35 2.74
C GLY A 57 -11.93 4.47 2.66
N ILE A 58 -11.67 5.55 3.39
CA ILE A 58 -12.62 6.63 3.64
C ILE A 58 -12.79 7.50 2.37
N THR A 59 -11.71 8.07 1.86
CA THR A 59 -11.76 9.00 0.71
C THR A 59 -12.20 8.29 -0.55
N ALA A 60 -11.62 7.12 -0.87
CA ALA A 60 -12.06 6.33 -2.02
C ALA A 60 -13.51 5.84 -1.89
N GLY A 61 -13.99 5.53 -0.68
CA GLY A 61 -15.39 5.19 -0.43
C GLY A 61 -16.34 6.35 -0.72
N ARG A 62 -15.97 7.57 -0.33
CA ARG A 62 -16.74 8.80 -0.61
C ARG A 62 -16.75 9.16 -2.08
N ALA A 63 -15.61 9.01 -2.75
CA ALA A 63 -15.46 9.22 -4.18
C ALA A 63 -16.17 8.13 -5.03
N GLY A 64 -16.71 7.06 -4.42
CA GLY A 64 -17.36 5.97 -5.15
C GLY A 64 -16.39 5.09 -5.95
N ILE A 65 -15.10 5.10 -5.61
CA ILE A 65 -14.07 4.37 -6.33
C ILE A 65 -14.11 2.89 -5.93
N THR A 66 -14.15 2.01 -6.92
CA THR A 66 -14.05 0.56 -6.69
C THR A 66 -12.60 0.15 -6.46
N ARG A 67 -12.39 -0.78 -5.52
CA ARG A 67 -11.07 -1.31 -5.16
C ARG A 67 -10.96 -2.77 -5.56
N TYR A 68 -9.80 -3.15 -6.05
CA TYR A 68 -9.52 -4.52 -6.49
C TYR A 68 -8.33 -5.07 -5.72
N GLN A 69 -8.37 -6.38 -5.45
CA GLN A 69 -7.20 -7.09 -4.98
C GLN A 69 -6.14 -7.09 -6.07
N MET A 70 -4.87 -7.16 -5.68
CA MET A 70 -3.78 -7.30 -6.63
C MET A 70 -3.96 -8.59 -7.45
N PRO A 71 -3.61 -8.57 -8.75
CA PRO A 71 -3.65 -9.75 -9.59
C PRO A 71 -2.89 -10.93 -8.96
N GLU A 72 -3.44 -12.13 -9.14
CA GLU A 72 -2.78 -13.35 -8.71
C GLU A 72 -1.41 -13.52 -9.41
N GLY A 73 -0.46 -14.11 -8.69
CA GLY A 73 0.89 -14.37 -9.20
C GLY A 73 1.88 -13.23 -9.02
N LEU A 74 1.45 -12.03 -8.60
CA LEU A 74 2.35 -10.95 -8.17
C LEU A 74 2.86 -11.21 -6.75
N THR A 75 4.15 -10.96 -6.53
CA THR A 75 4.79 -11.00 -5.21
C THR A 75 4.90 -9.58 -4.66
N ILE A 76 4.33 -9.35 -3.49
CA ILE A 76 4.58 -8.16 -2.67
C ILE A 76 5.39 -8.60 -1.47
N ASN A 77 6.59 -8.08 -1.31
CA ASN A 77 7.43 -8.36 -0.16
C ASN A 77 7.42 -7.19 0.81
N ASP A 78 6.78 -7.38 1.96
CA ASP A 78 6.72 -6.43 3.06
C ASP A 78 7.83 -6.65 4.10
N GLN A 79 8.69 -7.64 3.89
CA GLN A 79 9.84 -7.98 4.73
C GLN A 79 11.16 -7.50 4.15
N SER A 80 12.28 -7.79 4.81
CA SER A 80 13.62 -7.38 4.34
C SER A 80 13.93 -7.84 2.91
N ALA A 81 14.66 -7.03 2.15
CA ALA A 81 14.94 -7.25 0.73
C ALA A 81 15.63 -8.58 0.34
N ASN A 82 16.16 -9.35 1.31
CA ASN A 82 16.87 -10.61 1.06
C ASN A 82 15.95 -11.85 1.04
N THR A 83 14.65 -11.70 1.28
CA THR A 83 13.71 -12.83 1.34
C THR A 83 13.16 -13.26 -0.02
N VAL A 84 13.27 -12.41 -1.05
CA VAL A 84 12.84 -12.74 -2.42
C VAL A 84 14.07 -12.92 -3.32
N PRO A 85 14.09 -13.94 -4.19
CA PRO A 85 15.18 -14.12 -5.15
C PRO A 85 15.33 -12.89 -6.06
N ASN A 86 16.58 -12.47 -6.28
CA ASN A 86 16.91 -11.32 -7.13
C ASN A 86 16.48 -11.48 -8.61
N SER A 87 16.02 -12.66 -9.03
CA SER A 87 15.53 -12.94 -10.38
C SER A 87 14.00 -13.12 -10.47
N ALA A 88 13.26 -12.88 -9.38
CA ALA A 88 11.81 -13.05 -9.34
C ALA A 88 11.11 -11.99 -10.22
N LYS A 89 10.82 -12.32 -11.49
CA LYS A 89 10.14 -11.42 -12.44
C LYS A 89 8.71 -11.08 -12.05
N ASN A 90 8.14 -11.76 -11.06
CA ASN A 90 6.83 -11.46 -10.52
C ASN A 90 6.88 -10.58 -9.26
N LEU A 91 8.06 -10.12 -8.82
CA LEU A 91 8.18 -9.13 -7.75
C LEU A 91 7.59 -7.80 -8.21
N PHE A 92 6.47 -7.41 -7.60
CA PHE A 92 5.76 -6.17 -7.90
C PHE A 92 6.22 -5.02 -7.00
N ALA A 93 6.36 -5.27 -5.70
CA ALA A 93 6.80 -4.27 -4.73
C ALA A 93 7.58 -4.89 -3.57
N GLN A 94 8.46 -4.08 -3.00
CA GLN A 94 9.40 -4.47 -1.95
C GLN A 94 9.55 -3.31 -0.94
N SER A 95 9.22 -3.54 0.33
CA SER A 95 9.57 -2.63 1.43
C SER A 95 11.04 -2.80 1.85
N ASP A 96 11.57 -1.89 2.68
CA ASP A 96 12.92 -2.03 3.27
C ASP A 96 14.05 -2.28 2.24
N CYS A 97 13.95 -1.58 1.11
CA CYS A 97 14.92 -1.68 0.03
C CYS A 97 16.24 -0.96 0.38
N ASN A 98 17.37 -1.64 0.20
CA ASN A 98 18.67 -0.97 0.07
C ASN A 98 19.14 -0.94 -1.40
N LEU A 99 19.95 0.07 -1.74
CA LEU A 99 20.41 0.31 -3.11
C LEU A 99 21.17 -0.87 -3.73
N GLY A 100 21.93 -1.62 -2.91
CA GLY A 100 22.68 -2.80 -3.36
C GLY A 100 21.76 -3.92 -3.83
N ALA A 101 20.73 -4.24 -3.02
CA ALA A 101 19.72 -5.24 -3.35
C ALA A 101 18.93 -4.86 -4.62
N GLN A 102 18.50 -3.59 -4.73
CA GLN A 102 17.81 -3.11 -5.94
C GLN A 102 18.67 -3.25 -7.19
N ARG A 103 19.94 -2.83 -7.14
CA ARG A 103 20.87 -3.01 -8.27
C ARG A 103 21.12 -4.47 -8.61
N GLY A 104 21.22 -5.33 -7.59
CA GLY A 104 21.37 -6.77 -7.74
C GLY A 104 20.17 -7.41 -8.45
N PHE A 105 18.96 -7.05 -8.02
CA PHE A 105 17.70 -7.48 -8.66
C PHE A 105 17.66 -7.06 -10.13
N TRP A 106 17.82 -5.77 -10.42
CA TRP A 106 17.79 -5.26 -11.81
C TRP A 106 18.85 -5.90 -12.71
N SER A 107 20.06 -6.14 -12.18
CA SER A 107 21.13 -6.81 -12.92
C SER A 107 20.80 -8.28 -13.22
N ALA A 108 20.11 -8.97 -12.31
CA ALA A 108 19.75 -10.38 -12.48
C ALA A 108 18.59 -10.54 -13.46
N VAL A 109 17.54 -9.71 -13.36
CA VAL A 109 16.38 -9.76 -14.25
C VAL A 109 16.77 -9.50 -15.72
N ASN A 110 17.68 -8.53 -15.97
CA ASN A 110 18.11 -8.17 -17.33
C ASN A 110 19.02 -9.22 -18.00
N LYS A 111 19.75 -10.04 -17.23
CA LYS A 111 20.63 -11.09 -17.79
C LYS A 111 19.87 -12.24 -18.45
N TYR A 112 18.59 -12.42 -18.14
CA TYR A 112 17.75 -13.45 -18.76
C TYR A 112 17.13 -13.02 -20.09
N GLU A 113 17.49 -11.85 -20.63
CA GLU A 113 16.95 -11.32 -21.90
C GLU A 113 18.00 -11.28 -23.04
N SER A 114 19.16 -11.90 -22.83
CA SER A 114 20.25 -12.07 -23.81
C SER A 114 20.51 -13.55 -24.05
#